data_AF-A0A7H1AQC8-F1
#
_entry.id   AF-A0A7H1AQC8-F1
#
_cell.length_a   1.000
_cell.length_b   1.000
_cell.length_c   1.000
_cell.angle_alpha   90.00
_cell.angle_beta   90.00
_cell.angle_gamma   90.00
#
_symmetry.space_group_name_H-M   'P 1'
#
loop_
_entity.id
_entity.type
_entity.pdbx_description
1 polymer ?
#
loop_
_entity_poly.entity_id
_entity_poly.type
_entity_poly.pdbx_seq_one_letter_code
_entity_poly.pdbx_strand_id
1 'polypeptide(L)'
;MWGRASAGIVVGFLVAAGLTGLVAWLPPGHWQAALVPSLIAFIPLWMLAAIWAFSFRTAARAWALLGASAAGIFLLLWLLRLSGAVQ
;
A
#
# COMPACT_ATOMS: atom_id res chain seq x y z
N MET A 1 -18.39 -9.96 -9.01
CA MET A 1 -17.14 -9.47 -9.66
C MET A 1 -16.84 -8.04 -9.22
N TRP A 2 -17.80 -7.12 -9.37
CA TRP A 2 -17.72 -5.72 -8.92
C TRP A 2 -17.27 -5.52 -7.47
N GLY A 3 -17.73 -6.34 -6.51
CA GLY A 3 -17.30 -6.20 -5.11
C GLY A 3 -15.80 -6.46 -4.88
N ARG A 4 -15.13 -7.22 -5.75
CA ARG A 4 -13.67 -7.42 -5.70
C ARG A 4 -12.94 -6.29 -6.43
N ALA A 5 -13.51 -5.83 -7.55
CA ALA A 5 -13.00 -4.67 -8.28
C ALA A 5 -12.98 -3.42 -7.38
N SER A 6 -14.07 -3.17 -6.64
CA SER A 6 -14.14 -2.05 -5.69
C SER A 6 -13.15 -2.19 -4.54
N ALA A 7 -12.90 -3.41 -4.03
CA ALA A 7 -11.84 -3.65 -3.05
C ALA A 7 -10.46 -3.28 -3.59
N GLY A 8 -10.16 -3.71 -4.82
CA GLY A 8 -8.90 -3.39 -5.49
C GLY A 8 -8.73 -1.89 -5.77
N ILE A 9 -9.81 -1.21 -6.15
CA ILE A 9 -9.80 0.24 -6.38
C ILE A 9 -9.60 0.99 -5.07
N VAL A 10 -10.46 0.77 -4.07
CA VAL A 10 -10.47 1.58 -2.84
C VAL A 10 -9.36 1.15 -1.89
N VAL A 11 -9.33 -0.12 -1.51
CA VAL A 11 -8.38 -0.62 -0.52
C VAL A 11 -7.01 -0.88 -1.15
N GLY A 12 -6.98 -1.34 -2.39
CA GLY A 12 -5.72 -1.47 -3.12
C GLY A 12 -5.01 -0.13 -3.30
N PHE A 13 -5.75 0.99 -3.43
CA PHE A 13 -5.14 2.33 -3.45
C PHE A 13 -4.42 2.62 -2.13
N LEU A 14 -5.05 2.30 -1.00
CA LEU A 14 -4.45 2.47 0.33
C LEU A 14 -3.21 1.59 0.52
N VAL A 15 -3.26 0.33 0.05
CA VAL A 15 -2.09 -0.56 0.06
C VAL A 15 -0.94 0.06 -0.73
N ALA A 16 -1.20 0.55 -1.96
CA ALA A 16 -0.18 1.18 -2.79
C ALA A 16 0.37 2.47 -2.17
N ALA A 17 -0.48 3.30 -1.56
CA ALA A 17 -0.06 4.51 -0.86
C ALA A 17 0.86 4.19 0.34
N GLY A 18 0.50 3.17 1.11
CA GLY A 18 1.33 2.71 2.22
C GLY A 18 2.68 2.15 1.75
N LEU A 19 2.68 1.30 0.72
CA LEU A 19 3.91 0.73 0.16
C LEU A 19 4.83 1.81 -0.44
N THR A 20 4.27 2.79 -1.14
CA THR A 20 5.06 3.91 -1.67
C THR A 20 5.61 4.81 -0.57
N GLY A 21 4.87 5.00 0.54
CA GLY A 21 5.39 5.65 1.74
C GLY A 21 6.58 4.90 2.35
N LEU A 22 6.51 3.57 2.41
CA LEU A 22 7.64 2.74 2.84
C LEU A 22 8.84 2.90 1.89
N VAL A 23 8.63 2.89 0.57
CA VAL A 23 9.71 3.10 -0.40
C VAL A 23 10.32 4.51 -0.30
N ALA A 24 9.52 5.52 0.03
CA ALA A 24 10.01 6.89 0.17
C ALA A 24 10.86 7.11 1.42
N TRP A 25 10.51 6.46 2.54
CA TRP A 25 11.09 6.78 3.84
C TRP A 25 12.05 5.72 4.40
N LEU A 26 11.93 4.45 3.99
CA LEU A 26 12.77 3.38 4.53
C LEU A 26 14.22 3.36 3.98
N PRO A 27 14.50 3.74 2.72
CA PRO A 27 15.87 3.76 2.21
C PRO A 27 16.77 4.73 3.00
N PRO A 28 18.04 4.39 3.23
CA PRO A 28 18.97 5.29 3.89
C PRO A 28 19.21 6.54 3.03
N GLY A 29 19.10 7.72 3.64
CA GLY A 29 19.35 9.01 2.98
C GLY A 29 18.19 9.98 3.05
N HIS A 30 18.26 11.04 2.23
CA HIS A 30 17.22 12.07 2.17
C HIS A 30 15.99 11.56 1.40
N TRP A 31 14.83 11.56 2.05
CA TRP A 31 13.56 11.08 1.48
C TRP A 31 13.16 11.79 0.17
N GLN A 32 13.60 13.04 -0.02
CA GLN A 32 13.32 13.79 -1.24
C GLN A 32 13.86 13.09 -2.50
N ALA A 33 14.98 12.36 -2.39
CA ALA A 33 15.55 11.61 -3.50
C ALA A 33 14.69 10.40 -3.89
N ALA A 34 14.00 9.78 -2.92
CA ALA A 34 13.14 8.62 -3.13
C ALA A 34 11.69 9.01 -3.50
N LEU A 35 11.31 10.27 -3.36
CA LEU A 35 9.93 10.73 -3.58
C LEU A 35 9.46 10.53 -5.02
N VAL A 36 10.24 11.00 -6.01
CA VAL A 36 9.85 10.87 -7.43
C VAL A 36 9.75 9.40 -7.86
N PRO A 37 10.75 8.53 -7.58
CA PRO A 37 10.63 7.10 -7.82
C PRO A 37 9.41 6.46 -7.14
N SER A 38 9.10 6.86 -5.90
CA SER A 38 7.96 6.33 -5.14
C SER A 38 6.62 6.71 -5.79
N LEU A 39 6.49 7.95 -6.27
CA LEU A 39 5.29 8.39 -7.01
C LEU A 39 5.13 7.64 -8.33
N ILE A 40 6.22 7.36 -9.03
CA ILE A 40 6.19 6.55 -10.26
C ILE A 40 5.77 5.10 -9.93
N ALA A 41 6.27 4.53 -8.82
CA ALA A 41 5.94 3.18 -8.39
C ALA A 41 4.49 3.02 -7.89
N PHE A 42 3.81 4.13 -7.55
CA PHE A 42 2.44 4.10 -7.06
C PHE A 42 1.46 3.41 -8.00
N ILE A 43 1.43 3.81 -9.27
CA ILE A 43 0.47 3.27 -10.25
C ILE A 43 0.72 1.76 -10.48
N PRO A 44 1.95 1.29 -10.73
CA PRO A 44 2.25 -0.14 -10.80
C PRO A 44 1.82 -0.91 -9.55
N LEU A 45 2.13 -0.41 -8.35
CA LEU A 45 1.76 -1.06 -7.10
C LEU A 45 0.24 -1.13 -6.91
N TRP A 46 -0.47 -0.08 -7.30
CA TRP A 46 -1.93 -0.05 -7.25
C TRP A 46 -2.54 -1.04 -8.23
N MET A 47 -2.03 -1.13 -9.45
CA MET A 47 -2.46 -2.13 -10.43
C MET A 47 -2.23 -3.55 -9.92
N LEU A 48 -1.07 -3.83 -9.31
CA LEU A 48 -0.78 -5.13 -8.69
C LEU A 48 -1.75 -5.45 -7.55
N ALA A 49 -2.05 -4.47 -6.67
CA ALA A 49 -3.04 -4.64 -5.60
C ALA A 49 -4.46 -4.87 -6.15
N ALA A 50 -4.83 -4.18 -7.23
CA ALA A 50 -6.11 -4.37 -7.91
C ALA A 50 -6.22 -5.76 -8.55
N ILE A 51 -5.17 -6.23 -9.22
CA ILE A 51 -5.08 -7.60 -9.76
C ILE A 51 -5.15 -8.63 -8.62
N TRP A 52 -4.48 -8.37 -7.50
CA TRP A 52 -4.49 -9.25 -6.33
C TRP A 52 -5.88 -9.40 -5.71
N ALA A 53 -6.74 -8.37 -5.77
CA ALA A 53 -8.15 -8.49 -5.40
C ALA A 53 -8.88 -9.60 -6.19
N PHE A 54 -8.45 -9.82 -7.43
CA PHE A 54 -8.94 -10.88 -8.32
C PHE A 54 -8.26 -12.26 -8.10
N SER A 55 -7.40 -12.41 -7.09
CA SER A 55 -6.95 -13.73 -6.62
C SER A 55 -7.89 -14.36 -5.57
N PHE A 56 -8.71 -13.57 -4.85
CA PHE A 56 -9.56 -14.07 -3.76
C PHE A 56 -10.92 -14.64 -4.20
N ARG A 57 -11.30 -15.85 -3.76
CA ARG A 57 -12.59 -16.47 -4.13
C ARG A 57 -13.85 -15.63 -3.85
N THR A 58 -13.85 -14.77 -2.83
CA THR A 58 -15.02 -13.96 -2.44
C THR A 58 -14.66 -12.49 -2.27
N ALA A 59 -15.64 -11.61 -2.47
CA ALA A 59 -15.47 -10.17 -2.24
C ALA A 59 -15.13 -9.85 -0.78
N ALA A 60 -15.80 -10.51 0.18
CA ALA A 60 -15.52 -10.33 1.60
C ALA A 60 -14.05 -10.64 1.95
N ARG A 61 -13.48 -11.73 1.40
CA ARG A 61 -12.06 -12.05 1.61
C ARG A 61 -11.13 -11.02 0.98
N ALA A 62 -11.47 -10.51 -0.21
CA ALA A 62 -10.68 -9.46 -0.85
C ALA A 62 -10.62 -8.19 0.01
N TRP A 63 -11.79 -7.73 0.49
CA TRP A 63 -11.86 -6.58 1.41
C TRP A 63 -11.11 -6.81 2.71
N ALA A 64 -11.31 -7.97 3.36
CA ALA A 64 -10.68 -8.26 4.63
C ALA A 64 -9.15 -8.34 4.52
N LEU A 65 -8.62 -9.03 3.51
CA LEU A 65 -7.18 -9.25 3.39
C LEU A 65 -6.46 -8.01 2.84
N LEU A 66 -6.99 -7.34 1.81
CA LEU A 66 -6.43 -6.05 1.38
C LEU A 66 -6.53 -5.01 2.50
N GLY A 67 -7.63 -5.00 3.25
CA GLY A 67 -7.85 -4.08 4.36
C GLY A 67 -6.88 -4.33 5.51
N ALA A 68 -6.68 -5.59 5.88
CA ALA A 68 -5.69 -5.99 6.87
C ALA A 68 -4.26 -5.63 6.42
N SER A 69 -3.93 -5.84 5.14
CA SER A 69 -2.64 -5.42 4.58
C SER A 69 -2.46 -3.90 4.64
N ALA A 70 -3.45 -3.12 4.22
CA ALA A 70 -3.39 -1.66 4.29
C ALA A 70 -3.19 -1.21 5.75
N ALA A 71 -4.02 -1.71 6.68
CA ALA A 71 -3.90 -1.40 8.09
C ALA A 71 -2.51 -1.77 8.65
N GLY A 72 -1.99 -2.94 8.30
CA GLY A 72 -0.66 -3.40 8.71
C GLY A 72 0.46 -2.50 8.19
N ILE A 73 0.39 -2.04 6.94
CA ILE A 73 1.38 -1.14 6.35
C ILE A 73 1.35 0.23 7.03
N PHE A 74 0.16 0.81 7.23
CA PHE A 74 0.02 2.09 7.92
C PHE A 74 0.43 2.00 9.40
N LEU A 75 0.12 0.88 10.06
CA LEU A 75 0.59 0.62 11.43
C LEU A 75 2.12 0.54 11.47
N LEU A 76 2.74 -0.15 10.51
CA LEU A 76 4.20 -0.20 10.41
C LEU A 76 4.80 1.19 10.20
N LEU A 77 4.26 1.99 9.28
CA LEU A 77 4.69 3.37 9.07
C LEU A 77 4.57 4.21 10.34
N TRP A 78 3.47 4.06 11.08
CA TRP A 78 3.26 4.73 12.34
C TRP A 78 4.30 4.30 13.40
N LEU A 79 4.57 3.00 13.53
CA LEU A 79 5.59 2.48 14.44
C LEU A 79 7.00 2.96 14.09
N LEU A 80 7.34 2.99 12.80
CA LEU A 80 8.63 3.52 12.31
C LEU A 80 8.76 5.02 12.62
N ARG A 81 7.66 5.77 12.52
CA ARG A 81 7.63 7.18 12.89
C ARG A 81 7.84 7.37 14.39
N LEU A 82 7.22 6.53 15.22
CA LEU A 82 7.40 6.58 16.67
C LEU A 82 8.81 6.20 17.13
N SER A 83 9.47 5.28 16.43
CA SER A 83 10.85 4.90 16.75
C SER A 83 11.87 5.95 16.29
N GLY A 84 11.45 6.98 15.56
CA GLY A 84 12.35 7.98 14.95
C GLY A 84 13.15 7.45 13.76
N ALA A 85 12.81 6.26 13.25
CA ALA A 85 13.46 5.65 12.09
C ALA A 85 13.12 6.37 10.77
N VAL A 86 12.01 7.11 10.74
CA VAL A 86 11.54 7.89 9.59
C VAL A 86 10.98 9.23 10.07
N GLN A 87 11.24 10.31 9.30
CA GLN A 87 10.91 11.70 9.62
C GLN A 87 9.64 12.20 8.92
#